data_AF-A0A9P4MP95-F1
#
_entry.id   AF-A0A9P4MP95-F1
#
_cell.length_a   1.000
_cell.length_b   1.000
_cell.length_c   1.000
_cell.angle_alpha   90.00
_cell.angle_beta   90.00
_cell.angle_gamma   90.00
#
_symmetry.space_group_name_H-M   'P 1'
#
loop_
_entity.id
_entity.type
_entity.pdbx_description
1 polymer ?
#
loop_
_entity_poly.entity_id
_entity_poly.type
_entity_poly.pdbx_seq_one_letter_code
_entity_poly.pdbx_strand_id
1 'polypeptide(L)'
;MKDTGIVSNFLNEAATLSGAAFTSAARTALAAEKDELTHKAVIDAIPALANTPAVRSANNILATQGAFQAVVDKLQEMVTDGAAVGVIDTNAIDANRCKNVLPNIDIYLKAAGTNLAAVRPTACDNDSQITKVTGGGAAAASPATGGTGTTGTGAAGTTGTTGKGTTGAGKGTATGATGVTGATGGRTGGAGKSAGGFSGFF
;
A
#
# COMPACT_ATOMS: atom_id res chain seq x y z
N MET A 1 -10.25 -21.75 4.91
CA MET A 1 -9.42 -21.21 6.01
C MET A 1 -10.31 -20.59 7.09
N LYS A 2 -9.81 -20.39 8.31
CA LYS A 2 -10.56 -19.68 9.36
C LYS A 2 -10.53 -18.17 9.15
N ASP A 3 -9.34 -17.60 8.98
CA ASP A 3 -9.12 -16.16 9.12
C ASP A 3 -9.65 -15.40 7.90
N THR A 4 -9.36 -15.88 6.69
CA THR A 4 -10.01 -15.37 5.46
C THR A 4 -11.53 -15.50 5.49
N GLY A 5 -12.06 -16.49 6.23
CA GLY A 5 -13.49 -16.64 6.48
C GLY A 5 -14.05 -15.55 7.39
N ILE A 6 -13.34 -15.22 8.48
CA ILE A 6 -13.72 -14.14 9.40
C ILE A 6 -13.74 -12.79 8.67
N VAL A 7 -12.68 -12.46 7.92
CA VAL A 7 -12.61 -11.20 7.18
C VAL A 7 -13.68 -11.14 6.10
N SER A 8 -13.89 -12.22 5.33
CA SER A 8 -14.94 -12.29 4.31
C SER A 8 -16.35 -12.15 4.88
N ASN A 9 -16.61 -12.77 6.04
CA ASN A 9 -17.92 -12.67 6.69
C ASN A 9 -18.20 -11.24 7.16
N PHE A 10 -17.21 -10.59 7.78
CA PHE A 10 -17.32 -9.19 8.15
C PHE A 10 -17.62 -8.30 6.94
N LEU A 11 -16.91 -8.45 5.82
CA LEU A 11 -17.13 -7.64 4.61
C LEU A 11 -18.54 -7.86 4.01
N ASN A 12 -19.04 -9.10 4.01
CA ASN A 12 -20.42 -9.41 3.60
C ASN A 12 -21.48 -8.75 4.52
N GLU A 13 -21.22 -8.65 5.82
CA GLU A 13 -22.17 -8.13 6.81
C GLU A 13 -22.03 -6.62 7.07
N ALA A 14 -20.88 -6.01 6.73
CA ALA A 14 -20.47 -4.66 7.14
C ALA A 14 -21.53 -3.58 6.90
N ALA A 15 -22.23 -3.64 5.77
CA ALA A 15 -23.29 -2.68 5.42
C ALA A 15 -24.57 -2.79 6.28
N THR A 16 -24.74 -3.87 7.04
CA THR A 16 -25.87 -4.09 7.96
C THR A 16 -25.52 -3.78 9.42
N LEU A 17 -24.23 -3.67 9.73
CA LEU A 17 -23.72 -3.41 11.08
C LEU A 17 -23.62 -1.91 11.34
N SER A 18 -23.74 -1.51 12.61
CA SER A 18 -23.61 -0.12 13.03
C SER A 18 -23.02 0.00 14.44
N GLY A 19 -22.53 1.20 14.78
CA GLY A 19 -22.02 1.54 16.12
C GLY A 19 -21.03 0.50 16.68
N ALA A 20 -21.24 0.12 17.95
CA ALA A 20 -20.38 -0.83 18.64
C ALA A 20 -20.32 -2.23 17.99
N ALA A 21 -21.39 -2.68 17.31
CA ALA A 21 -21.40 -3.97 16.61
C ALA A 21 -20.47 -3.94 15.40
N PHE A 22 -20.53 -2.87 14.59
CA PHE A 22 -19.61 -2.66 13.46
C PHE A 22 -18.15 -2.64 13.95
N THR A 23 -17.82 -1.78 14.93
CA THR A 23 -16.45 -1.65 15.43
C THR A 23 -15.94 -2.93 16.11
N SER A 24 -16.83 -3.73 16.72
CA SER A 24 -16.46 -5.04 17.25
C SER A 24 -16.12 -6.02 16.14
N ALA A 25 -16.96 -6.14 15.10
CA ALA A 25 -16.72 -7.04 13.97
C ALA A 25 -15.47 -6.62 13.17
N ALA A 26 -15.27 -5.32 12.94
CA ALA A 26 -14.07 -4.77 12.31
C ALA A 26 -12.79 -5.10 13.11
N ARG A 27 -12.84 -5.07 14.45
CA ARG A 27 -11.69 -5.51 15.28
C ARG A 27 -11.41 -6.99 15.14
N THR A 28 -12.43 -7.84 15.05
CA THR A 28 -12.28 -9.28 14.83
C THR A 28 -11.71 -9.58 13.44
N ALA A 29 -12.16 -8.86 12.40
CA ALA A 29 -11.59 -8.94 11.06
C ALA A 29 -10.12 -8.46 11.01
N LEU A 30 -9.80 -7.32 11.63
CA LEU A 30 -8.44 -6.82 11.73
C LEU A 30 -7.48 -7.79 12.46
N ALA A 31 -7.97 -8.48 13.49
CA ALA A 31 -7.19 -9.49 14.19
C ALA A 31 -6.93 -10.73 13.31
N ALA A 32 -7.96 -11.20 12.59
CA ALA A 32 -7.83 -12.29 11.63
C ALA A 32 -6.84 -11.95 10.49
N GLU A 33 -6.91 -10.73 9.94
CA GLU A 33 -5.99 -10.26 8.89
C GLU A 33 -4.52 -10.26 9.35
N LYS A 34 -4.27 -9.89 10.62
CA LYS A 34 -2.93 -9.94 11.22
C LYS A 34 -2.46 -11.37 11.51
N ASP A 35 -3.38 -12.32 11.72
CA ASP A 35 -3.06 -13.75 11.84
C ASP A 35 -2.76 -14.37 10.47
N GLU A 36 -3.45 -13.97 9.39
CA GLU A 36 -3.10 -14.35 8.02
C GLU A 36 -1.67 -13.91 7.64
N LEU A 37 -1.24 -12.71 8.03
CA LEU A 37 0.16 -12.26 7.90
C LEU A 37 1.15 -13.16 8.65
N THR A 38 0.75 -13.66 9.82
CA THR A 38 1.59 -14.56 10.64
C THR A 38 1.72 -15.93 9.97
N HIS A 39 0.61 -16.50 9.48
CA HIS A 39 0.63 -17.74 8.69
C HIS A 39 1.48 -17.62 7.42
N LYS A 40 1.40 -16.48 6.71
CA LYS A 40 2.25 -16.19 5.56
C LYS A 40 3.74 -16.15 5.95
N ALA A 41 4.09 -15.47 7.04
CA ALA A 41 5.46 -15.37 7.52
C ALA A 41 6.07 -16.73 7.93
N VAL A 42 5.25 -17.65 8.47
CA VAL A 42 5.67 -19.04 8.75
C VAL A 42 6.07 -19.78 7.46
N ILE A 43 5.33 -19.60 6.37
CA ILE A 43 5.65 -20.22 5.07
C ILE A 43 6.89 -19.56 4.43
N ASP A 44 7.02 -18.23 4.54
CA ASP A 44 8.20 -17.49 4.08
C ASP A 44 9.49 -17.91 4.82
N ALA A 45 9.36 -18.34 6.09
CA ALA A 45 10.47 -18.86 6.89
C ALA A 45 10.94 -20.28 6.47
N ILE A 46 10.24 -20.97 5.56
CA ILE A 46 10.62 -22.29 5.05
C ILE A 46 11.31 -22.13 3.68
N PRO A 47 12.65 -22.22 3.58
CA PRO A 47 13.36 -21.85 2.36
C PRO A 47 12.99 -22.70 1.13
N ALA A 48 12.57 -23.96 1.34
CA ALA A 48 12.12 -24.84 0.26
C ALA A 48 10.81 -24.37 -0.39
N LEU A 49 9.94 -23.68 0.36
CA LEU A 49 8.67 -23.14 -0.13
C LEU A 49 8.83 -21.69 -0.62
N ALA A 50 9.49 -20.86 0.20
CA ALA A 50 9.71 -19.44 -0.05
C ALA A 50 10.49 -19.17 -1.35
N ASN A 51 11.40 -20.06 -1.75
CA ASN A 51 12.17 -19.91 -2.99
C ASN A 51 11.43 -20.40 -4.26
N THR A 52 10.25 -21.01 -4.12
CA THR A 52 9.48 -21.41 -5.31
C THR A 52 9.05 -20.17 -6.12
N PRO A 53 9.08 -20.20 -7.46
CA PRO A 53 8.71 -19.04 -8.28
C PRO A 53 7.29 -18.52 -7.98
N ALA A 54 6.35 -19.42 -7.68
CA ALA A 54 4.98 -19.07 -7.35
C ALA A 54 4.89 -18.30 -6.02
N VAL A 55 5.48 -18.81 -4.93
CA VAL A 55 5.48 -18.12 -3.63
C VAL A 55 6.21 -16.79 -3.71
N ARG A 56 7.33 -16.70 -4.43
CA ARG A 56 8.02 -15.42 -4.67
C ARG A 56 7.15 -14.40 -5.39
N SER A 57 6.41 -14.81 -6.42
CA SER A 57 5.50 -13.91 -7.14
C SER A 57 4.34 -13.45 -6.25
N ALA A 58 3.78 -14.36 -5.45
CA ALA A 58 2.75 -14.05 -4.47
C ALA A 58 3.26 -13.09 -3.39
N ASN A 59 4.46 -13.33 -2.84
CA ASN A 59 5.10 -12.46 -1.86
C ASN A 59 5.30 -11.04 -2.40
N ASN A 60 5.72 -10.90 -3.65
CA ASN A 60 5.93 -9.59 -4.29
C ASN A 60 4.61 -8.79 -4.38
N ILE A 61 3.46 -9.43 -4.61
CA ILE A 61 2.16 -8.74 -4.61
C ILE A 61 1.72 -8.42 -3.17
N LEU A 62 1.77 -9.42 -2.28
CA LEU A 62 1.27 -9.30 -0.90
C LEU A 62 2.08 -8.30 -0.06
N ALA A 63 3.41 -8.45 -0.04
CA ALA A 63 4.31 -7.67 0.80
C ALA A 63 4.95 -6.49 0.06
N THR A 64 5.61 -6.72 -1.08
CA THR A 64 6.40 -5.68 -1.76
C THR A 64 5.55 -4.60 -2.43
N GLN A 65 4.42 -4.98 -3.03
CA GLN A 65 3.41 -4.03 -3.55
C GLN A 65 2.40 -3.58 -2.48
N GLY A 66 2.53 -4.07 -1.23
CA GLY A 66 1.72 -3.62 -0.09
C GLY A 66 0.25 -4.07 -0.10
N ALA A 67 -0.15 -5.02 -0.96
CA ALA A 67 -1.55 -5.42 -1.07
C ALA A 67 -2.13 -5.95 0.27
N PHE A 68 -1.33 -6.62 1.09
CA PHE A 68 -1.76 -7.06 2.42
C PHE A 68 -1.91 -5.89 3.39
N GLN A 69 -0.91 -5.00 3.43
CA GLN A 69 -0.89 -3.86 4.34
C GLN A 69 -2.07 -2.91 4.08
N ALA A 70 -2.44 -2.70 2.82
CA ALA A 70 -3.59 -1.87 2.46
C ALA A 70 -4.93 -2.40 3.02
N VAL A 71 -5.09 -3.71 3.22
CA VAL A 71 -6.28 -4.27 3.91
C VAL A 71 -6.19 -4.04 5.42
N VAL A 72 -5.01 -4.27 6.02
CA VAL A 72 -4.78 -4.02 7.45
C VAL A 72 -5.06 -2.56 7.81
N ASP A 73 -4.59 -1.62 6.99
CA ASP A 73 -4.77 -0.18 7.19
C ASP A 73 -6.27 0.19 7.12
N LYS A 74 -6.99 -0.30 6.10
CA LYS A 74 -8.44 -0.04 5.98
C LYS A 74 -9.28 -0.68 7.08
N LEU A 75 -8.93 -1.88 7.53
CA LEU A 75 -9.57 -2.48 8.71
C LEU A 75 -9.23 -1.70 10.00
N GLN A 76 -8.04 -1.10 10.10
CA GLN A 76 -7.64 -0.24 11.22
C GLN A 76 -8.37 1.11 11.22
N GLU A 77 -8.60 1.71 10.05
CA GLU A 77 -9.46 2.90 9.87
C GLU A 77 -10.90 2.60 10.31
N MET A 78 -11.52 1.53 9.81
CA MET A 78 -12.85 1.08 10.26
C MET A 78 -12.98 0.86 11.77
N VAL A 79 -11.91 0.37 12.42
CA VAL A 79 -11.86 0.18 13.88
C VAL A 79 -11.79 1.51 14.63
N THR A 80 -11.18 2.53 14.03
CA THR A 80 -10.93 3.83 14.66
C THR A 80 -12.11 4.79 14.44
N ASP A 81 -12.59 4.87 13.20
CA ASP A 81 -13.59 5.84 12.74
C ASP A 81 -15.00 5.24 12.65
N GLY A 82 -15.12 3.91 12.72
CA GLY A 82 -16.40 3.20 12.79
C GLY A 82 -17.18 3.14 11.47
N ALA A 83 -18.49 2.89 11.58
CA ALA A 83 -19.34 2.58 10.43
C ALA A 83 -19.49 3.74 9.41
N ALA A 84 -19.15 4.98 9.79
CA ALA A 84 -19.31 6.15 8.93
C ALA A 84 -18.38 6.14 7.70
N VAL A 85 -17.18 5.54 7.81
CA VAL A 85 -16.25 5.31 6.69
C VAL A 85 -16.43 3.93 6.07
N GLY A 86 -17.00 2.98 6.83
CA GLY A 86 -17.00 1.55 6.56
C GLY A 86 -17.50 1.12 5.18
N VAL A 87 -18.49 1.78 4.58
CA VAL A 87 -19.01 1.38 3.25
C VAL A 87 -17.98 1.65 2.14
N ILE A 88 -17.23 2.75 2.21
CA ILE A 88 -16.20 3.06 1.21
C ILE A 88 -15.03 2.08 1.36
N ASP A 89 -14.60 1.86 2.61
CA ASP A 89 -13.46 1.00 2.90
C ASP A 89 -13.76 -0.49 2.67
N THR A 90 -15.01 -0.95 2.86
CA THR A 90 -15.43 -2.34 2.53
C THR A 90 -15.22 -2.60 1.05
N ASN A 91 -15.70 -1.71 0.17
CA ASN A 91 -15.52 -1.84 -1.27
C ASN A 91 -14.04 -1.80 -1.68
N ALA A 92 -13.21 -0.96 -1.03
CA ALA A 92 -11.78 -0.88 -1.29
C ALA A 92 -11.03 -2.15 -0.84
N ILE A 93 -11.41 -2.71 0.33
CA ILE A 93 -10.90 -3.97 0.83
C ILE A 93 -11.30 -5.11 -0.10
N ASP A 94 -12.57 -5.24 -0.50
CA ASP A 94 -13.03 -6.27 -1.43
C ASP A 94 -12.28 -6.18 -2.77
N ALA A 95 -12.18 -5.00 -3.37
CA ALA A 95 -11.44 -4.77 -4.62
C ALA A 95 -10.03 -5.34 -4.58
N ASN A 96 -9.31 -5.08 -3.48
CA ASN A 96 -7.94 -5.52 -3.26
C ASN A 96 -7.85 -7.00 -2.85
N ARG A 97 -8.76 -7.48 -1.99
CA ARG A 97 -8.78 -8.87 -1.53
C ARG A 97 -9.09 -9.84 -2.66
N CYS A 98 -10.10 -9.55 -3.46
CA CYS A 98 -10.52 -10.42 -4.56
C CYS A 98 -9.45 -10.58 -5.64
N LYS A 99 -8.68 -9.51 -5.93
CA LYS A 99 -7.70 -9.49 -7.04
C LYS A 99 -6.27 -9.80 -6.60
N ASN A 100 -5.86 -9.29 -5.43
CA ASN A 100 -4.47 -9.34 -5.00
C ASN A 100 -4.27 -10.24 -3.77
N VAL A 101 -5.09 -10.13 -2.72
CA VAL A 101 -4.79 -10.85 -1.47
C VAL A 101 -5.15 -12.33 -1.56
N LEU A 102 -6.43 -12.65 -1.75
CA LEU A 102 -6.94 -14.03 -1.64
C LEU A 102 -6.33 -14.97 -2.70
N PRO A 103 -6.18 -14.61 -3.99
CA PRO A 103 -5.55 -15.50 -4.99
C PRO A 103 -4.08 -15.78 -4.69
N ASN A 104 -3.35 -14.84 -4.07
CA ASN A 104 -1.96 -15.05 -3.70
C ASN A 104 -1.84 -15.83 -2.38
N ILE A 105 -2.79 -15.70 -1.46
CA ILE A 105 -2.91 -16.61 -0.31
C ILE A 105 -3.18 -18.06 -0.76
N ASP A 106 -4.01 -18.28 -1.79
CA ASP A 106 -4.24 -19.62 -2.37
C ASP A 106 -2.92 -20.26 -2.86
N ILE A 107 -2.00 -19.46 -3.42
CA ILE A 107 -0.65 -19.91 -3.82
C ILE A 107 0.17 -20.35 -2.60
N TYR A 108 0.14 -19.58 -1.50
CA TYR A 108 0.81 -19.94 -0.25
C TYR A 108 0.24 -21.24 0.36
N LEU A 109 -1.08 -21.37 0.42
CA LEU A 109 -1.76 -22.58 0.92
C LEU A 109 -1.42 -23.83 0.09
N LYS A 110 -1.35 -23.68 -1.24
CA LYS A 110 -0.96 -24.76 -2.15
C LYS A 110 0.51 -25.13 -2.00
N ALA A 111 1.39 -24.15 -1.81
CA ALA A 111 2.82 -24.40 -1.55
C ALA A 111 3.04 -25.12 -0.20
N ALA A 112 2.23 -24.81 0.82
CA ALA A 112 2.19 -25.53 2.08
C ALA A 112 1.55 -26.94 1.99
N GLY A 113 1.17 -27.40 0.79
CA GLY A 113 0.62 -28.74 0.57
C GLY A 113 -0.81 -28.95 1.07
N THR A 114 -1.55 -27.86 1.35
CA THR A 114 -2.93 -27.96 1.85
C THR A 114 -3.93 -28.04 0.69
N ASN A 115 -5.04 -28.75 0.92
CA ASN A 115 -6.21 -28.75 0.03
C ASN A 115 -7.21 -27.62 0.38
N LEU A 116 -6.78 -26.63 1.16
CA LEU A 116 -7.62 -25.52 1.58
C LEU A 116 -7.51 -24.38 0.56
N ALA A 117 -8.58 -23.59 0.47
CA ALA A 117 -8.57 -22.30 -0.20
C ALA A 117 -8.85 -21.16 0.79
N ALA A 118 -8.50 -19.95 0.38
CA ALA A 118 -8.98 -18.71 0.94
C ALA A 118 -10.51 -18.62 0.76
N VAL A 119 -11.22 -18.29 1.84
CA VAL A 119 -12.65 -17.95 1.73
C VAL A 119 -12.74 -16.59 1.05
N ARG A 120 -13.70 -16.42 0.14
CA ARG A 120 -13.94 -15.15 -0.56
C ARG A 120 -15.23 -14.49 -0.05
N PRO A 121 -15.28 -13.14 0.07
CA PRO A 121 -16.52 -12.42 0.22
C PRO A 121 -17.35 -12.52 -1.08
N THR A 122 -18.67 -12.39 -0.96
CA THR A 122 -19.63 -12.46 -2.08
C THR A 122 -19.41 -11.36 -3.13
N ALA A 123 -18.74 -10.27 -2.74
CA ALA A 123 -18.29 -9.23 -3.65
C ALA A 123 -17.31 -9.75 -4.73
N CYS A 124 -16.51 -10.78 -4.43
CA CYS A 124 -15.56 -11.35 -5.41
C CYS A 124 -16.24 -12.05 -6.58
N ASP A 125 -17.44 -12.59 -6.38
CA ASP A 125 -18.23 -13.23 -7.45
C ASP A 125 -18.91 -12.18 -8.35
N ASN A 126 -18.91 -10.90 -7.92
CA ASN A 126 -19.61 -9.78 -8.53
C ASN A 126 -18.62 -8.65 -8.93
N ASP A 127 -17.63 -8.96 -9.77
CA ASP A 127 -16.56 -8.01 -10.18
C ASP A 127 -17.08 -6.65 -10.74
N SER A 128 -18.32 -6.63 -11.26
CA SER A 128 -19.03 -5.42 -11.71
C SER A 128 -19.50 -4.47 -10.59
N GLN A 129 -19.58 -4.93 -9.34
CA GLN A 129 -19.90 -4.07 -8.17
C GLN A 129 -18.63 -3.36 -7.68
N ILE A 130 -17.49 -4.06 -7.72
CA ILE A 130 -16.16 -3.54 -7.37
C ILE A 130 -15.77 -2.31 -8.21
N THR A 131 -16.20 -2.24 -9.48
CA THR A 131 -15.83 -1.16 -10.40
C THR A 131 -16.56 0.17 -10.17
N LYS A 132 -17.64 0.21 -9.36
CA LYS A 132 -18.50 1.40 -9.26
C LYS A 132 -17.95 2.53 -8.37
N VAL A 133 -16.87 2.29 -7.62
CA VAL A 133 -16.34 3.22 -6.60
C VAL A 133 -15.02 3.90 -7.03
N THR A 134 -14.46 3.58 -8.20
CA THR A 134 -13.18 4.12 -8.70
C THR A 134 -13.23 5.61 -9.16
N GLY A 135 -14.12 6.41 -8.57
CA GLY A 135 -14.22 7.87 -8.73
C GLY A 135 -13.56 8.68 -7.60
N GLY A 136 -13.10 8.02 -6.52
CA GLY A 136 -12.31 8.63 -5.44
C GLY A 136 -10.86 8.13 -5.49
N GLY A 137 -9.89 9.03 -5.60
CA GLY A 137 -8.55 8.68 -6.08
C GLY A 137 -7.61 8.04 -5.05
N ALA A 138 -6.99 6.94 -5.46
CA ALA A 138 -5.58 6.64 -5.18
C ALA A 138 -4.92 6.29 -6.52
N ALA A 139 -3.84 6.98 -6.90
CA ALA A 139 -3.28 6.88 -8.24
C ALA A 139 -2.62 5.51 -8.48
N ALA A 140 -3.11 4.77 -9.48
CA ALA A 140 -2.49 3.52 -9.90
C ALA A 140 -1.13 3.78 -10.57
N ALA A 141 -0.07 3.21 -10.01
CA ALA A 141 1.21 3.08 -10.70
C ALA A 141 1.08 2.03 -11.82
N SER A 142 0.74 2.49 -13.03
CA SER A 142 0.72 1.64 -14.23
C SER A 142 2.15 1.45 -14.77
N PRO A 143 2.52 0.26 -15.29
CA PRO A 143 3.91 -0.07 -15.59
C PRO A 143 4.41 0.57 -16.89
N ALA A 144 5.63 1.12 -16.85
CA ALA A 144 6.35 1.56 -18.04
C ALA A 144 6.78 0.35 -18.90
N THR A 145 6.00 0.04 -19.94
CA THR A 145 6.42 -0.92 -20.97
C THR A 145 7.23 -0.18 -22.04
N GLY A 146 8.53 -0.46 -22.11
CA GLY A 146 9.40 0.06 -23.16
C GLY A 146 9.09 -0.59 -24.51
N GLY A 147 8.53 0.17 -25.45
CA GLY A 147 8.29 -0.23 -26.83
C GLY A 147 8.82 0.84 -27.80
N THR A 148 9.68 0.44 -28.73
CA THR A 148 10.36 1.34 -29.67
C THR A 148 9.39 1.85 -30.76
N GLY A 149 9.54 3.11 -31.20
CA GLY A 149 8.77 3.66 -32.34
C GLY A 149 9.10 2.99 -33.69
N THR A 150 8.39 3.23 -34.80
CA THR A 150 7.90 4.54 -35.29
C THR A 150 6.85 4.44 -36.43
N THR A 151 6.25 5.60 -36.77
CA THR A 151 5.49 5.98 -38.01
C THR A 151 3.94 5.80 -37.98
N GLY A 152 3.09 6.74 -38.43
CA GLY A 152 3.42 8.12 -38.85
C GLY A 152 2.36 9.01 -39.57
N THR A 153 1.08 8.63 -39.72
CA THR A 153 0.05 9.39 -40.50
C THR A 153 -1.30 9.42 -39.76
N GLY A 154 -2.13 10.49 -39.74
CA GLY A 154 -2.09 11.85 -40.32
C GLY A 154 -3.43 12.59 -40.10
N ALA A 155 -3.53 13.88 -40.49
CA ALA A 155 -4.66 14.86 -40.31
C ALA A 155 -4.85 15.43 -38.86
N ALA A 156 -4.74 16.73 -38.54
CA ALA A 156 -5.27 18.01 -39.09
C ALA A 156 -6.77 18.24 -38.75
N GLY A 157 -7.24 19.34 -38.12
CA GLY A 157 -6.72 20.61 -37.56
C GLY A 157 -7.69 21.07 -36.44
N THR A 158 -7.86 22.33 -35.99
CA THR A 158 -7.43 23.67 -36.43
C THR A 158 -7.49 24.70 -35.27
N THR A 159 -6.43 25.50 -35.14
CA THR A 159 -6.43 26.98 -34.95
C THR A 159 -6.80 27.64 -33.60
N GLY A 160 -5.92 28.57 -33.17
CA GLY A 160 -6.12 29.52 -32.05
C GLY A 160 -4.80 29.96 -31.38
N THR A 161 -3.87 30.63 -32.09
CA THR A 161 -3.51 32.05 -31.86
C THR A 161 -3.26 32.42 -30.37
N THR A 162 -2.07 32.81 -29.91
CA THR A 162 -1.12 33.80 -30.48
C THR A 162 0.31 33.61 -29.93
N GLY A 163 1.31 34.01 -30.72
CA GLY A 163 2.76 34.07 -30.39
C GLY A 163 3.14 34.94 -29.17
N LYS A 164 4.42 35.10 -28.83
CA LYS A 164 5.64 35.28 -29.66
C LYS A 164 6.86 34.89 -28.79
N GLY A 165 7.83 34.09 -29.28
CA GLY A 165 9.16 34.57 -29.74
C GLY A 165 9.92 35.42 -28.69
N THR A 166 11.17 35.14 -28.29
CA THR A 166 12.34 34.74 -29.12
C THR A 166 13.53 34.19 -28.31
N THR A 167 14.36 33.33 -28.93
CA THR A 167 15.86 33.18 -28.78
C THR A 167 16.55 33.21 -27.39
N GLY A 168 17.51 32.34 -27.03
CA GLY A 168 18.11 31.19 -27.73
C GLY A 168 19.44 30.72 -27.07
N ALA A 169 19.90 29.54 -27.48
CA ALA A 169 21.31 29.09 -27.66
C ALA A 169 22.33 28.98 -26.50
N GLY A 170 23.16 27.92 -26.55
CA GLY A 170 24.39 27.69 -25.74
C GLY A 170 24.15 26.82 -24.50
N LYS A 171 24.55 25.53 -24.40
CA LYS A 171 25.90 24.90 -24.47
C LYS A 171 26.95 25.58 -23.57
N GLY A 172 27.54 24.85 -22.61
CA GLY A 172 28.78 25.29 -21.95
C GLY A 172 29.11 24.64 -20.60
N THR A 173 29.89 23.56 -20.63
CA THR A 173 30.53 22.85 -19.51
C THR A 173 31.52 23.70 -18.68
N ALA A 174 31.46 23.62 -17.33
CA ALA A 174 32.56 23.70 -16.35
C ALA A 174 31.96 23.41 -14.96
N THR A 175 32.41 22.49 -14.09
CA THR A 175 33.75 22.10 -13.60
C THR A 175 34.40 23.10 -12.63
N GLY A 176 34.11 22.91 -11.34
CA GLY A 176 35.07 23.02 -10.24
C GLY A 176 35.40 24.41 -9.64
N ALA A 177 35.17 24.56 -8.33
CA ALA A 177 36.12 25.19 -7.40
C ALA A 177 35.72 24.94 -5.93
N THR A 178 36.66 24.46 -5.13
CA THR A 178 36.57 24.35 -3.66
C THR A 178 36.94 25.70 -3.03
N GLY A 179 36.28 26.12 -1.94
CA GLY A 179 36.66 27.34 -1.22
C GLY A 179 36.01 27.46 0.17
N VAL A 180 36.83 27.54 1.21
CA VAL A 180 36.43 27.64 2.63
C VAL A 180 36.73 29.03 3.23
N THR A 181 36.17 29.29 4.42
CA THR A 181 36.45 30.42 5.36
C THR A 181 35.60 31.67 5.13
N GLY A 182 34.85 32.24 6.09
CA GLY A 182 34.81 32.11 7.55
C GLY A 182 34.74 33.50 8.21
N ALA A 183 33.98 33.63 9.31
CA ALA A 183 33.82 34.83 10.20
C ALA A 183 32.97 36.01 9.63
N THR A 184 32.29 36.85 10.43
CA THR A 184 32.47 37.14 11.88
C THR A 184 31.19 37.64 12.59
N GLY A 185 30.98 37.21 13.86
CA GLY A 185 30.32 38.01 14.92
C GLY A 185 28.78 37.96 15.05
N GLY A 186 28.18 37.87 16.24
CA GLY A 186 28.74 37.64 17.59
C GLY A 186 27.99 38.39 18.71
N ARG A 187 28.11 37.88 19.97
CA ARG A 187 27.57 38.41 21.26
C ARG A 187 26.07 38.14 21.50
N THR A 188 25.57 37.81 22.70
CA THR A 188 26.12 37.51 24.06
C THR A 188 24.98 36.83 24.85
N GLY A 189 25.14 36.05 25.93
CA GLY A 189 26.33 35.62 26.66
C GLY A 189 26.05 35.44 28.16
N GLY A 190 26.17 34.20 28.68
CA GLY A 190 26.32 33.86 30.11
C GLY A 190 25.07 33.36 30.87
N ALA A 191 25.20 32.64 32.00
CA ALA A 191 26.32 31.84 32.51
C ALA A 191 25.93 31.00 33.76
N GLY A 192 26.39 29.73 33.83
CA GLY A 192 26.56 28.95 35.07
C GLY A 192 25.32 28.27 35.68
N LYS A 193 25.46 27.25 36.55
CA LYS A 193 26.65 26.41 36.90
C LYS A 193 26.20 25.19 37.72
N SER A 194 27.10 24.20 37.88
CA SER A 194 27.00 22.98 38.72
C SER A 194 26.05 21.89 38.21
N ALA A 195 26.45 20.64 37.95
CA ALA A 195 27.37 19.69 38.61
C ALA A 195 26.74 18.96 39.81
N GLY A 196 26.64 17.64 39.70
CA GLY A 196 26.08 16.73 40.70
C GLY A 196 25.72 15.38 40.06
N GLY A 197 26.69 14.46 40.00
CA GLY A 197 26.45 13.09 39.55
C GLY A 197 26.23 12.16 40.74
N PHE A 198 25.58 11.02 40.51
CA PHE A 198 25.68 9.85 41.38
C PHE A 198 25.48 8.56 40.57
N SER A 199 26.33 7.57 40.82
CA SER A 199 26.26 6.23 40.20
C SER A 199 25.83 5.20 41.24
N GLY A 200 25.08 4.19 40.81
CA GLY A 200 25.23 2.83 41.33
C GLY A 200 24.08 2.24 42.18
N PHE A 201 23.67 1.04 41.74
CA PHE A 201 23.25 -0.12 42.54
C PHE A 201 22.24 0.04 43.69
N PHE A 202 21.07 -0.59 43.55
CA PHE A 202 20.87 -1.99 43.97
C PHE A 202 19.92 -2.71 43.01
#